data_AF-A0A7Y6IZG0-F1
#
_entry.id   AF-A0A7Y6IZG0-F1
#
_cell.length_a   1.000
_cell.length_b   1.000
_cell.length_c   1.000
_cell.angle_alpha   90.00
_cell.angle_beta   90.00
_cell.angle_gamma   90.00
#
_symmetry.space_group_name_H-M   'P 1'
#
loop_
_entity.id
_entity.type
_entity.pdbx_description
1 polymer ?
#
loop_
_entity_poly.entity_id
_entity_poly.type
_entity_poly.pdbx_seq_one_letter_code
_entity_poly.pdbx_strand_id
1 'polypeptide(L)' 'MPRERLEAWTCTCRPVYYELLAGAGVMWIRRIEGDQVRETHRTATAIVREWWADLLAGQAS' A
#
# COMPACT_ATOMS: atom_id res chain seq x y z
N MET A 1 14.47 -11.61 -9.03
CA MET A 1 13.20 -11.05 -8.54
C MET A 1 13.32 -9.54 -8.54
N PRO A 2 12.40 -8.77 -9.13
CA PRO A 2 12.48 -7.32 -9.04
C PRO A 2 12.48 -6.94 -7.55
N ARG A 3 13.38 -6.03 -7.18
CA ARG A 3 13.55 -5.57 -5.81
C ARG A 3 12.33 -4.72 -5.46
N GLU A 4 11.53 -5.16 -4.48
CA GLU A 4 10.47 -4.31 -3.95
C GLU A 4 11.08 -3.15 -3.15
N ARG A 5 10.43 -1.99 -3.22
CA ARG A 5 10.81 -0.78 -2.49
C ARG A 5 9.60 -0.29 -1.71
N LEU A 6 9.76 -0.13 -0.41
CA LEU A 6 8.79 0.55 0.46
C LEU A 6 8.89 2.06 0.21
N GLU A 7 7.83 2.65 -0.31
CA GLU A 7 7.76 4.10 -0.60
C GLU A 7 7.22 4.89 0.59
N ALA A 8 6.20 4.36 1.26
CA ALA A 8 5.53 4.99 2.40
C ALA A 8 4.81 3.94 3.23
N TRP A 9 4.44 4.30 4.46
CA TRP A 9 3.64 3.46 5.34
C TRP A 9 2.81 4.32 6.30
N THR A 10 1.65 3.82 6.74
CA THR A 10 0.85 4.45 7.79
C THR A 10 1.33 4.01 9.18
N CYS A 11 1.04 4.77 10.23
CA CYS A 11 1.49 4.45 11.60
C CYS A 11 1.26 2.98 12.01
N THR A 12 2.32 2.32 12.48
CA THR A 12 2.32 0.95 13.04
C THR A 12 1.75 0.90 14.45
N CYS A 13 1.48 2.07 15.04
CA CYS A 13 0.81 2.19 16.33
C CYS A 13 -0.65 1.69 16.30
N ARG A 14 -1.23 1.51 15.11
CA ARG A 14 -2.59 1.01 14.93
C ARG A 14 -2.58 -0.51 14.70
N PRO A 15 -3.64 -1.24 15.12
CA PRO A 15 -3.79 -2.67 14.84
C PRO A 15 -3.77 -3.01 13.34
N VAL A 16 -4.14 -2.05 12.50
CA VAL A 16 -4.09 -2.14 11.04
C VAL A 16 -3.22 -1.00 10.52
N TYR A 17 -2.21 -1.33 9.72
CA TYR A 17 -1.41 -0.35 8.99
C TYR A 17 -1.23 -0.78 7.54
N TYR A 18 -0.87 0.19 6.71
CA TYR A 18 -0.73 0.04 5.27
C TYR A 18 0.68 0.43 4.84
N GLU A 19 1.22 -0.30 3.88
CA GLU A 19 2.47 0.00 3.18
C GLU A 19 2.17 0.31 1.72
N LEU A 20 2.85 1.31 1.18
CA LEU A 20 2.88 1.63 -0.24
C LEU A 20 4.17 1.08 -0.83
N LEU A 21 4.04 0.16 -1.79
CA LEU A 21 5.17 -0.58 -2.36
C LEU A 21 5.30 -0.30 -3.85
N ALA A 22 6.54 -0.29 -4.34
CA ALA A 22 6.87 -0.17 -5.76
C ALA A 22 7.82 -1.27 -6.21
N GLY A 23 7.68 -1.71 -7.45
CA GLY A 23 8.58 -2.69 -8.06
C GLY A 23 8.20 -2.95 -9.52
N ALA A 24 9.19 -3.17 -10.38
CA ALA A 24 8.98 -3.49 -11.80
C ALA A 24 8.03 -2.51 -12.54
N GLY A 25 8.09 -1.21 -12.22
CA GLY A 25 7.29 -0.18 -12.88
C GLY A 25 5.81 -0.10 -12.45
N VAL A 26 5.41 -0.91 -11.47
CA VAL A 26 4.06 -0.91 -10.88
C VAL A 26 4.13 -0.60 -9.38
N MET A 27 2.97 -0.26 -8.81
CA MET A 27 2.79 -0.07 -7.38
C MET A 27 1.63 -0.91 -6.87
N TRP A 28 1.57 -1.11 -5.55
CA TRP A 28 0.44 -1.71 -4.84
C TRP A 28 0.44 -1.28 -3.38
N ILE A 29 -0.70 -1.48 -2.70
CA ILE A 29 -0.85 -1.23 -1.27
C ILE A 29 -0.92 -2.58 -0.56
N ARG A 30 -0.18 -2.72 0.54
CA ARG A 30 -0.22 -3.88 1.43
C ARG A 30 -0.87 -3.46 2.75
N ARG A 31 -1.98 -4.10 3.11
CA ARG A 31 -2.64 -3.98 4.43
C ARG A 31 -2.12 -5.06 5.35
N ILE A 32 -1.70 -4.68 6.55
CA ILE A 32 -1.18 -5.56 7.58
C ILE A 32 -2.06 -5.43 8.82
N GLU A 33 -2.55 -6.57 9.32
CA GLU A 33 -3.38 -6.67 10.53
C GLU A 33 -2.95 -7.92 11.31
N GLY A 34 -2.14 -7.74 12.35
CA GLY A 34 -1.53 -8.86 13.06
C GLY A 34 -0.64 -9.70 12.14
N ASP A 35 -0.99 -10.98 11.97
CA ASP A 35 -0.34 -11.92 11.06
C ASP A 35 -0.95 -11.93 9.64
N GLN A 36 -2.06 -11.20 9.43
CA GLN A 36 -2.73 -11.14 8.15
C GLN A 36 -2.15 -10.06 7.25
N VAL A 37 -1.75 -10.46 6.06
CA VAL A 37 -1.27 -9.57 5.01
C VAL A 37 -2.20 -9.69 3.79
N ARG A 38 -2.72 -8.56 3.32
CA ARG A 38 -3.50 -8.47 2.07
C ARG A 38 -2.90 -7.42 1.17
N GLU A 39 -2.76 -7.73 -0.11
CA GLU A 39 -2.23 -6.80 -1.11
C GLU A 39 -3.31 -6.45 -2.14
N THR A 40 -3.29 -5.22 -2.62
CA THR A 40 -4.05 -4.84 -3.81
C THR A 40 -3.41 -5.46 -5.06
N HIS A 41 -4.12 -5.41 -6.19
CA HIS A 41 -3.51 -5.73 -7.48
C HIS A 41 -2.34 -4.76 -7.78
N ARG A 42 -1.30 -5.28 -8.46
CA ARG A 42 -0.17 -4.48 -8.92
C ARG A 42 -0.57 -3.76 -10.20
N THR A 43 -0.62 -2.44 -10.17
CA THR A 43 -1.10 -1.66 -11.30
C THR A 43 -0.30 -0.37 -11.49
N ALA A 44 -0.72 0.47 -12.43
CA ALA A 44 -0.08 1.73 -12.75
C ALA A 44 0.11 2.60 -11.50
N THR A 45 1.32 3.14 -11.35
CA THR A 45 1.74 4.05 -10.26
C THR A 45 0.74 5.18 -10.00
N ALA A 46 0.18 5.78 -11.05
CA ALA A 46 -0.78 6.88 -10.90
C ALA A 46 -2.05 6.44 -10.14
N ILE A 47 -2.63 5.30 -10.54
CA ILE A 47 -3.84 4.74 -9.93
C ILE A 47 -3.60 4.42 -8.46
N VAL A 48 -2.46 3.79 -8.13
CA VAL A 48 -2.18 3.42 -6.74
C VAL A 48 -1.89 4.65 -5.86
N ARG A 49 -1.32 5.71 -6.43
CA ARG A 49 -1.14 6.98 -5.70
C ARG A 49 -2.47 7.65 -5.36
N GLU A 50 -3.46 7.56 -6.24
CA GLU A 50 -4.82 8.01 -5.96
C GLU A 50 -5.43 7.18 -4.82
N TRP A 51 -5.38 5.85 -4.91
CA TRP A 51 -5.86 4.97 -3.83
C TRP A 51 -5.16 5.24 -2.49
N TRP A 52 -3.86 5.52 -2.53
CA TRP A 52 -3.08 5.86 -1.33
C TRP A 52 -3.55 7.18 -0.72
N ALA A 53 -3.83 8.20 -1.55
CA ALA A 53 -4.37 9.48 -1.08
C ALA A 53 -5.77 9.29 -0.46
N ASP A 54 -6.66 8.54 -1.12
CA ASP A 54 -7.99 8.22 -0.61
C ASP A 54 -7.92 7.45 0.71
N LEU A 55 -6.98 6.51 0.82
CA LEU A 55 -6.74 5.76 2.05
C LEU A 55 -6.29 6.65 3.20
N LEU A 56 -5.38 7.59 2.94
CA LEU A 56 -4.93 8.56 3.95
C LEU A 56 -6.03 9.55 4.34
N ALA A 57 -6.94 9.87 3.41
CA ALA A 57 -8.11 10.71 3.66
C ALA A 57 -9.25 9.97 4.38
N GLY A 58 -9.14 8.64 4.57
CA GLY A 58 -10.22 7.82 5.13
C GLY A 58 -11.41 7.62 4.19
N GLN A 59 -11.20 7.81 2.88
CA GLN A 59 -12.20 7.67 1.83
C GLN A 59 -12.13 6.31 1.11
N ALA A 60 -11.11 5.51 1.40
CA ALA A 60 -11.06 4.12 0.95
C ALA A 60 -12.09 3.28 1.72
N SER A 61 -13.14 2.86 1.02
CA SER A 61 -14.23 2.00 1.52
C SER A 61 -13.93 0.51 1.36
#